data_AF-A0AA44UAU6-F1
#
_entry.id   AF-A0AA44UAU6-F1
#
_cell.length_a   1.000
_cell.length_b   1.000
_cell.length_c   1.000
_cell.angle_alpha   90.00
_cell.angle_beta   90.00
_cell.angle_gamma   90.00
#
_symmetry.space_group_name_H-M   'P 1'
#
loop_
_entity.id
_entity.type
_entity.pdbx_description
1 polymer ?
#
loop_
_entity_poly.entity_id
_entity_poly.type
_entity_poly.pdbx_seq_one_letter_code
_entity_poly.pdbx_strand_id
1 'polypeptide(L)'
;MTTREQVEKNVQETRRRSQSSQFKAHAQREWENKTGLDFNHFIGGDINKKGTVTGGHSLTRGDVRVIQQTSAPDKHGVYQATVEIKKPDGSWEVKTKKGGKVMTKHTMFPKDWDEARIRAEVTSAWESRIMLKDNKWQGTSKSGIKIEGFTEPNRTAYPIYE
;
A
#
# COMPACT_ATOMS: atom_id res chain seq x y z
N MET A 1 38.09 -2.06 23.09
CA MET A 1 37.64 -3.22 22.30
C MET A 1 38.64 -3.48 21.21
N THR A 2 39.04 -4.72 21.01
CA THR A 2 39.89 -5.11 19.87
C THR A 2 39.07 -5.10 18.58
N THR A 3 39.75 -5.02 17.42
CA THR A 3 39.08 -5.10 16.11
C THR A 3 38.22 -6.36 15.97
N ARG A 4 38.63 -7.48 16.58
CA ARG A 4 37.87 -8.74 16.57
C ARG A 4 36.58 -8.67 17.38
N GLU A 5 36.64 -8.10 18.59
CA GLU A 5 35.45 -7.91 19.44
C GLU A 5 34.41 -6.98 18.80
N GLN A 6 34.85 -5.95 18.07
CA GLN A 6 33.95 -5.05 17.34
C GLN A 6 33.23 -5.77 16.19
N VAL A 7 33.94 -6.61 15.46
CA VAL A 7 33.37 -7.41 14.36
C VAL A 7 32.34 -8.41 14.90
N GLU A 8 32.63 -9.11 15.99
CA GLU A 8 31.70 -10.07 16.59
C GLU A 8 30.42 -9.40 17.09
N LYS A 9 30.52 -8.23 17.73
CA LYS A 9 29.34 -7.44 18.14
C LYS A 9 28.49 -7.04 16.95
N ASN A 10 29.10 -6.55 15.87
CA ASN A 10 28.37 -6.16 14.66
C ASN A 10 27.67 -7.36 14.01
N VAL A 11 28.30 -8.54 13.98
CA VAL A 11 27.69 -9.77 13.46
C VAL A 11 26.49 -10.20 14.31
N GLN A 12 26.61 -10.16 15.64
CA GLN A 12 25.49 -10.49 16.54
C GLN A 12 24.33 -9.51 16.38
N GLU A 13 24.62 -8.21 16.27
CA GLU A 13 23.61 -7.18 16.09
C GLU A 13 22.87 -7.37 14.75
N THR A 14 23.58 -7.59 13.65
CA THR A 14 22.97 -7.88 12.34
C THR A 14 22.08 -9.12 12.40
N ARG A 15 22.51 -10.19 13.08
CA ARG A 15 21.68 -11.40 13.28
C ARG A 15 20.41 -11.11 14.06
N ARG A 16 20.49 -10.35 15.16
CA ARG A 16 19.32 -9.93 15.95
C ARG A 16 18.35 -9.09 15.13
N ARG A 17 18.87 -8.12 14.36
CA ARG A 17 18.06 -7.29 13.45
C ARG A 17 17.36 -8.15 12.39
N SER A 18 18.06 -9.11 11.80
CA SER A 18 17.50 -10.05 10.83
C SER A 18 16.38 -10.91 11.44
N GLN A 19 16.60 -11.49 12.62
CA GLN A 19 15.59 -12.28 13.32
C GLN A 19 14.36 -11.43 13.69
N SER A 20 14.57 -10.21 14.17
CA SER A 20 13.47 -9.26 14.44
C SER A 20 12.69 -8.92 13.17
N SER A 21 13.37 -8.70 12.05
CA SER A 21 12.73 -8.44 10.76
C SER A 21 11.88 -9.62 10.29
N GLN A 22 12.39 -10.86 10.41
CA GLN A 22 11.64 -12.07 10.08
C GLN A 22 10.41 -12.24 10.98
N PHE A 23 10.55 -11.99 12.27
CA PHE A 23 9.42 -12.03 13.21
C PHE A 23 8.34 -11.01 12.84
N LYS A 24 8.73 -9.76 12.54
CA LYS A 24 7.79 -8.71 12.12
C LYS A 24 7.08 -9.08 10.82
N ALA A 25 7.81 -9.60 9.83
CA ALA A 25 7.22 -10.05 8.57
C ALA A 25 6.23 -11.21 8.77
N HIS A 26 6.57 -12.16 9.65
CA HIS A 26 5.68 -13.26 10.01
C HIS A 26 4.42 -12.76 10.70
N ALA A 27 4.55 -11.92 11.74
CA ALA A 27 3.42 -11.34 12.46
C ALA A 27 2.50 -10.53 11.53
N GLN A 28 3.09 -9.76 10.61
CA GLN A 28 2.34 -9.05 9.58
C GLN A 28 1.56 -10.03 8.71
N ARG A 29 2.18 -11.11 8.21
CA ARG A 29 1.51 -12.10 7.35
C ARG A 29 0.36 -12.83 8.06
N GLU A 30 0.52 -13.17 9.33
CA GLU A 30 -0.55 -13.75 10.14
C GLU A 30 -1.73 -12.77 10.28
N TRP A 31 -1.43 -11.49 10.45
CA TRP A 31 -2.46 -10.45 10.53
C TRP A 31 -3.19 -10.27 9.19
N GLU A 32 -2.46 -10.32 8.07
CA GLU A 32 -3.03 -10.28 6.72
C GLU A 32 -3.98 -11.45 6.47
N ASN A 33 -3.56 -12.67 6.85
CA ASN A 33 -4.41 -13.86 6.76
C ASN A 33 -5.68 -13.71 7.62
N LYS A 34 -5.55 -13.19 8.84
CA LYS A 34 -6.68 -12.99 9.76
C LYS A 34 -7.68 -11.95 9.25
N THR A 35 -7.18 -10.86 8.67
CA THR A 35 -8.03 -9.75 8.22
C THR A 35 -8.49 -9.90 6.78
N GLY A 36 -7.89 -10.77 5.98
CA GLY A 36 -8.24 -10.96 4.57
C GLY A 36 -8.08 -9.70 3.72
N LEU A 37 -7.32 -8.70 4.19
CA LEU A 37 -7.02 -7.49 3.43
C LEU A 37 -6.16 -7.85 2.21
N ASP A 38 -6.59 -7.36 1.04
CA ASP A 38 -5.96 -7.66 -0.23
C ASP A 38 -4.78 -6.72 -0.52
N PHE A 39 -3.72 -6.87 0.28
CA PHE A 39 -2.52 -6.05 0.16
C PHE A 39 -1.88 -6.10 -1.21
N ASN A 40 -2.02 -7.21 -1.93
CA ASN A 40 -1.52 -7.31 -3.29
C ASN A 40 -2.27 -6.38 -4.23
N HIS A 41 -3.60 -6.32 -4.12
CA HIS A 41 -4.44 -5.48 -4.95
C HIS A 41 -4.19 -3.98 -4.77
N PHE A 42 -4.04 -3.46 -3.54
CA PHE A 42 -3.90 -2.01 -3.37
C PHE A 42 -2.45 -1.49 -3.33
N ILE A 43 -1.44 -2.32 -2.98
CA ILE A 43 -0.04 -1.91 -3.12
C ILE A 43 0.38 -1.91 -4.58
N GLY A 44 0.14 -3.01 -5.29
CA GLY A 44 0.47 -3.16 -6.70
C GLY A 44 -0.70 -2.81 -7.61
N GLY A 45 -0.47 -2.96 -8.91
CA GLY A 45 -1.53 -2.97 -9.90
C GLY A 45 -2.22 -4.33 -9.96
N ASP A 46 -3.53 -4.34 -10.21
CA ASP A 46 -4.31 -5.57 -10.35
C ASP A 46 -5.24 -5.51 -11.57
N ILE A 47 -5.76 -6.65 -12.00
CA ILE A 47 -6.70 -6.78 -13.12
C ILE A 47 -7.94 -7.54 -12.64
N ASN A 48 -9.10 -6.90 -12.78
CA ASN A 48 -10.35 -7.55 -12.41
C ASN A 48 -10.80 -8.62 -13.44
N LYS A 49 -11.84 -9.39 -13.11
CA LYS A 49 -12.39 -10.45 -13.98
C LYS A 49 -12.85 -9.98 -15.37
N LYS A 50 -13.01 -8.67 -15.59
CA LYS A 50 -13.38 -8.06 -16.88
C LYS A 50 -12.16 -7.60 -17.69
N GLY A 51 -10.95 -7.85 -17.22
CA GLY A 51 -9.71 -7.42 -17.87
C GLY A 51 -9.38 -5.94 -17.66
N THR A 52 -10.08 -5.23 -16.77
CA THR A 52 -9.79 -3.81 -16.49
C THR A 52 -8.83 -3.68 -15.31
N VAL A 53 -7.86 -2.77 -15.44
CA VAL A 53 -6.92 -2.47 -14.37
C VAL A 53 -7.57 -1.81 -13.15
N THR A 54 -7.16 -2.23 -11.96
CA THR A 54 -7.65 -1.81 -10.64
C THR A 54 -6.48 -1.66 -9.66
N GLY A 55 -6.76 -1.21 -8.43
CA GLY A 55 -5.70 -1.09 -7.42
C GLY A 55 -4.70 0.04 -7.70
N GLY A 56 -3.42 -0.20 -7.39
CA GLY A 56 -2.30 0.63 -7.80
C GLY A 56 -2.13 1.92 -7.02
N HIS A 57 -2.22 1.86 -5.69
CA HIS A 57 -2.09 3.05 -4.82
C HIS A 57 -0.63 3.31 -4.37
N SER A 58 0.36 2.59 -4.90
CA SER A 58 1.78 2.80 -4.61
C SER A 58 2.66 2.56 -5.84
N LEU A 59 3.95 2.92 -5.75
CA LEU A 59 4.94 2.73 -6.82
C LEU A 59 5.96 1.63 -6.52
N THR A 60 5.79 0.90 -5.41
CA THR A 60 6.84 0.07 -4.80
C THR A 60 7.22 -1.16 -5.62
N ARG A 61 6.34 -1.62 -6.53
CA ARG A 61 6.50 -2.88 -7.28
C ARG A 61 6.84 -2.69 -8.76
N GLY A 62 6.88 -1.45 -9.25
CA GLY A 62 7.19 -1.15 -10.67
C GLY A 62 6.11 -1.58 -11.67
N ASP A 63 4.94 -2.00 -11.19
CA ASP A 63 3.73 -2.34 -11.95
C ASP A 63 2.72 -1.18 -12.01
N VAL A 64 3.04 -0.06 -11.35
CA VAL A 64 2.29 1.20 -11.37
C VAL A 64 3.24 2.32 -11.76
N ARG A 65 2.79 3.23 -12.62
CA ARG A 65 3.50 4.48 -12.89
C ARG A 65 2.56 5.67 -12.89
N VAL A 66 3.03 6.79 -12.36
CA VAL A 66 2.34 8.08 -12.46
C VAL A 66 2.64 8.68 -13.83
N ILE A 67 1.62 8.92 -14.62
CA ILE A 67 1.75 9.65 -15.90
C ILE A 67 1.55 11.16 -15.72
N GLN A 68 0.77 11.55 -14.71
CA GLN A 68 0.57 12.94 -14.34
C GLN A 68 0.23 13.03 -12.86
N GLN A 69 1.01 13.77 -12.09
CA GLN A 69 0.61 14.16 -10.74
C GLN A 69 -0.36 15.36 -10.84
N THR A 70 -1.52 15.27 -10.20
CA THR A 70 -2.63 16.23 -10.36
C THR A 70 -2.87 17.06 -9.10
N SER A 71 -2.17 16.77 -8.00
CA SER A 71 -2.15 17.59 -6.79
C SER A 71 -0.74 17.67 -6.18
N ALA A 72 -0.46 18.67 -5.36
CA ALA A 72 0.67 18.61 -4.44
C ALA A 72 0.41 17.53 -3.37
N PRO A 73 1.46 16.92 -2.78
CA PRO A 73 1.28 16.07 -1.61
C PRO A 73 0.67 16.84 -0.44
N ASP A 74 -0.20 16.20 0.34
CA ASP A 74 -0.73 16.76 1.57
C ASP A 74 0.30 16.71 2.72
N LYS A 75 -0.12 17.14 3.92
CA LYS A 75 0.72 17.13 5.13
C LYS A 75 1.28 15.75 5.51
N HIS A 76 0.70 14.67 5.00
CA HIS A 76 1.16 13.30 5.24
C HIS A 76 1.83 12.67 4.01
N GLY A 77 1.95 13.42 2.90
CA GLY A 77 2.57 12.97 1.66
C GLY A 77 1.62 12.23 0.71
N VAL A 78 0.33 12.12 1.02
CA VAL A 78 -0.67 11.54 0.10
C VAL A 78 -0.87 12.53 -1.04
N TYR A 79 -1.03 12.04 -2.26
CA TYR A 79 -1.24 12.89 -3.43
C TYR A 79 -2.22 12.27 -4.42
N GLN A 80 -2.72 13.08 -5.35
CA GLN A 80 -3.56 12.65 -6.45
C GLN A 80 -2.76 12.61 -7.76
N ALA A 81 -3.09 11.63 -8.59
CA ALA A 81 -2.46 11.43 -9.89
C ALA A 81 -3.41 10.79 -10.90
N THR A 82 -2.98 10.81 -12.16
CA THR A 82 -3.35 9.82 -13.17
C THR A 82 -2.22 8.79 -13.26
N VAL A 83 -2.61 7.52 -13.25
CA VAL A 83 -1.69 6.38 -13.24
C VAL A 83 -1.99 5.42 -14.37
N GLU A 84 -0.95 4.70 -14.76
CA GLU A 84 -1.04 3.51 -15.58
C GLU A 84 -0.62 2.29 -14.78
N ILE A 85 -1.26 1.17 -15.10
CA ILE A 85 -1.00 -0.13 -14.51
C ILE A 85 -0.45 -1.06 -15.58
N LYS A 86 0.62 -1.78 -15.23
CA LYS A 86 1.25 -2.76 -16.11
C LYS A 86 0.41 -4.04 -16.13
N LYS A 87 0.08 -4.52 -17.33
CA LYS A 87 -0.61 -5.79 -17.56
C LYS A 87 0.39 -6.95 -17.65
N PRO A 88 -0.06 -8.21 -17.46
CA PRO A 88 0.79 -9.41 -17.59
C PRO A 88 1.50 -9.53 -18.94
N ASP A 89 0.91 -9.01 -20.02
CA ASP A 89 1.52 -8.97 -21.36
C ASP A 89 2.62 -7.89 -21.50
N GLY A 90 2.88 -7.12 -20.45
CA GLY A 90 3.88 -6.05 -20.40
C GLY A 90 3.37 -4.69 -20.87
N SER A 91 2.16 -4.60 -21.42
CA SER A 91 1.55 -3.33 -21.84
C SER A 91 1.08 -2.50 -20.63
N TRP A 92 0.95 -1.20 -20.83
CA TRP A 92 0.48 -0.26 -19.81
C TRP A 92 -0.93 0.21 -20.13
N GLU A 93 -1.80 0.27 -19.12
CA GLU A 93 -3.18 0.72 -19.28
C GLU A 93 -3.52 1.82 -18.28
N VAL A 94 -4.08 2.93 -18.78
CA VAL A 94 -4.50 4.08 -17.96
C VAL A 94 -5.68 3.71 -17.07
N LYS A 95 -5.59 4.05 -15.78
CA LYS A 95 -6.70 3.82 -14.86
C LYS A 95 -7.87 4.73 -15.20
N THR A 96 -9.04 4.13 -15.40
CA THR A 96 -10.28 4.85 -15.70
C THR A 96 -11.32 4.68 -14.59
N LYS A 97 -12.24 5.64 -14.51
CA LYS A 97 -13.46 5.57 -13.69
C LYS A 97 -14.50 4.68 -14.39
N LYS A 98 -15.55 4.31 -13.66
CA LYS A 98 -16.74 3.68 -14.26
C LYS A 98 -17.24 4.53 -15.44
N GLY A 99 -17.34 3.90 -16.62
CA GLY A 99 -17.68 4.58 -17.88
C GLY A 99 -16.48 5.06 -18.72
N GLY A 100 -15.25 4.62 -18.42
CA GLY A 100 -14.08 4.77 -19.30
C GLY A 100 -13.38 6.13 -19.26
N LYS A 101 -13.86 7.09 -18.44
CA LYS A 101 -13.19 8.38 -18.27
C LYS A 101 -11.88 8.23 -17.49
N VAL A 102 -10.81 8.87 -17.94
CA VAL A 102 -9.50 8.87 -17.26
C VAL A 102 -9.65 9.32 -15.80
N MET A 103 -9.04 8.55 -14.89
CA MET A 103 -9.05 8.88 -13.47
C MET A 103 -7.93 9.89 -13.17
N THR A 104 -8.31 11.13 -12.84
CA THR A 104 -7.37 12.22 -12.50
C THR A 104 -7.22 12.46 -11.00
N LYS A 105 -8.08 11.85 -10.18
CA LYS A 105 -8.07 11.97 -8.72
C LYS A 105 -7.81 10.62 -8.05
N HIS A 106 -6.97 9.78 -8.68
CA HIS A 106 -6.55 8.52 -8.07
C HIS A 106 -5.56 8.87 -6.94
N THR A 107 -5.85 8.44 -5.72
CA THR A 107 -5.02 8.76 -4.55
C THR A 107 -3.87 7.77 -4.42
N MET A 108 -2.71 8.28 -4.03
CA MET A 108 -1.46 7.52 -3.91
C MET A 108 -0.92 7.64 -2.49
N PHE A 109 -0.39 6.55 -1.96
CA PHE A 109 0.41 6.58 -0.75
C PHE A 109 1.68 7.43 -0.96
N PRO A 110 2.30 7.95 0.12
CA PRO A 110 3.54 8.72 0.02
C PRO A 110 4.62 7.98 -0.78
N LYS A 111 5.33 8.72 -1.64
CA LYS A 111 6.28 8.13 -2.61
C LYS A 111 7.49 7.48 -1.95
N ASP A 112 7.83 7.92 -0.76
CA ASP A 112 8.96 7.47 0.05
C ASP A 112 8.62 6.24 0.92
N TRP A 113 7.35 5.80 0.92
CA TRP A 113 6.95 4.61 1.66
C TRP A 113 7.30 3.34 0.89
N ASP A 114 7.96 2.41 1.60
CA ASP A 114 8.12 1.05 1.14
C ASP A 114 6.87 0.19 1.40
N GLU A 115 6.88 -1.02 0.87
CA GLU A 115 5.75 -1.95 1.00
C GLU A 115 5.48 -2.34 2.47
N ALA A 116 6.54 -2.52 3.27
CA ALA A 116 6.40 -2.87 4.68
C ALA A 116 5.71 -1.74 5.47
N ARG A 117 6.02 -0.50 5.15
CA ARG A 117 5.42 0.68 5.75
C ARG A 117 3.94 0.81 5.38
N ILE A 118 3.60 0.67 4.11
CA ILE A 118 2.20 0.68 3.65
C ILE A 118 1.40 -0.42 4.37
N ARG A 119 1.96 -1.64 4.45
CA ARG A 119 1.34 -2.77 5.16
C ARG A 119 1.01 -2.43 6.60
N ALA A 120 2.01 -1.97 7.36
CA ALA A 120 1.84 -1.61 8.76
C ALA A 120 0.82 -0.47 8.98
N GLU A 121 0.81 0.53 8.10
CA GLU A 121 -0.07 1.69 8.24
C GLU A 121 -1.54 1.36 7.93
N VAL A 122 -1.80 0.63 6.84
CA VAL A 122 -3.14 0.11 6.54
C VAL A 122 -3.62 -0.84 7.64
N THR A 123 -2.74 -1.70 8.15
CA THR A 123 -3.05 -2.56 9.30
C THR A 123 -3.52 -1.76 10.49
N SER A 124 -2.77 -0.71 10.87
CA SER A 124 -3.16 0.13 12.00
C SER A 124 -4.46 0.91 11.79
N ALA A 125 -4.74 1.36 10.56
CA ALA A 125 -6.00 2.01 10.24
C ALA A 125 -7.17 1.01 10.34
N TRP A 126 -6.99 -0.22 9.85
CA TRP A 126 -8.03 -1.25 9.94
C TRP A 126 -8.35 -1.63 11.39
N GLU A 127 -7.37 -1.67 12.28
CA GLU A 127 -7.57 -1.94 13.71
C GLU A 127 -8.47 -0.90 14.38
N SER A 128 -8.37 0.36 13.97
CA SER A 128 -9.17 1.48 14.49
C SER A 128 -10.39 1.83 13.61
N ARG A 129 -10.75 0.95 12.66
CA ARG A 129 -11.75 1.28 11.65
C ARG A 129 -13.15 1.45 12.21
N ILE A 130 -13.92 2.30 11.55
CA ILE A 130 -15.38 2.34 11.60
C ILE A 130 -15.93 1.75 10.30
N MET A 131 -17.09 1.11 10.40
CA MET A 131 -17.86 0.67 9.23
C MET A 131 -18.73 1.82 8.74
N LEU A 132 -18.68 2.06 7.44
CA LEU A 132 -19.51 3.03 6.72
C LEU A 132 -20.59 2.28 5.91
N LYS A 133 -21.47 3.01 5.24
CA LYS A 133 -22.47 2.42 4.33
C LYS A 133 -21.79 1.76 3.11
N ASP A 134 -22.53 0.90 2.41
CA ASP A 134 -22.10 0.27 1.15
C ASP A 134 -20.81 -0.56 1.28
N ASN A 135 -20.70 -1.34 2.37
CA ASN A 135 -19.55 -2.19 2.67
C ASN A 135 -18.21 -1.44 2.74
N LYS A 136 -18.25 -0.15 3.08
CA LYS A 136 -17.03 0.64 3.25
C LYS A 136 -16.53 0.57 4.68
N TRP A 137 -15.24 0.73 4.84
CA TRP A 137 -14.59 0.94 6.13
C TRP A 137 -13.68 2.16 6.02
N GLN A 138 -13.48 2.85 7.14
CA GLN A 138 -12.52 3.94 7.23
C GLN A 138 -11.78 3.85 8.56
N GLY A 139 -10.47 4.06 8.55
CA GLY A 139 -9.66 4.17 9.75
C GLY A 139 -8.58 5.23 9.59
N THR A 140 -7.92 5.57 10.70
CA THR A 140 -6.76 6.47 10.69
C THR A 140 -5.53 5.68 11.09
N SER A 141 -4.49 5.73 10.25
CA SER A 141 -3.26 5.01 10.50
C SER A 141 -2.45 5.67 11.63
N LYS A 142 -1.43 4.98 12.16
CA LYS A 142 -0.56 5.52 13.22
C LYS A 142 0.16 6.80 12.83
N SER A 143 0.44 7.02 11.55
CA SER A 143 1.00 8.29 11.05
C SER A 143 -0.03 9.39 10.78
N GLY A 144 -1.32 9.13 11.01
CA GLY A 144 -2.39 10.10 10.83
C GLY A 144 -3.05 10.09 9.45
N ILE A 145 -2.67 9.18 8.55
CA ILE A 145 -3.32 9.08 7.24
C ILE A 145 -4.68 8.43 7.39
N LYS A 146 -5.73 9.10 6.89
CA LYS A 146 -7.04 8.47 6.73
C LYS A 146 -6.99 7.49 5.57
N ILE A 147 -7.47 6.27 5.83
CA ILE A 147 -7.51 5.19 4.87
C ILE A 147 -8.94 4.70 4.80
N GLU A 148 -9.49 4.63 3.59
CA GLU A 148 -10.80 4.04 3.31
C GLU A 148 -10.60 2.78 2.49
N GLY A 149 -11.59 1.89 2.50
CA GLY A 149 -11.67 0.83 1.53
C GLY A 149 -13.03 0.14 1.57
N PHE A 150 -13.14 -0.93 0.80
CA PHE A 150 -14.33 -1.78 0.80
C PHE A 150 -14.03 -3.09 1.51
N THR A 151 -15.03 -3.70 2.14
CA THR A 151 -14.95 -5.05 2.71
C THR A 151 -15.38 -6.14 1.74
N GLU A 152 -16.07 -5.75 0.65
CA GLU A 152 -16.58 -6.62 -0.40
C GLU A 152 -16.47 -5.95 -1.78
N PRO A 153 -16.30 -6.71 -2.89
CA PRO A 153 -16.07 -8.16 -2.91
C PRO A 153 -14.67 -8.55 -2.41
N ASN A 154 -13.70 -7.64 -2.50
CA ASN A 154 -12.37 -7.78 -1.91
C ASN A 154 -12.19 -6.75 -0.80
N ARG A 155 -11.42 -7.09 0.24
CA ARG A 155 -11.08 -6.15 1.30
C ARG A 155 -9.96 -5.23 0.83
N THR A 156 -10.34 -4.08 0.28
CA THR A 156 -9.42 -3.10 -0.33
C THR A 156 -9.06 -1.97 0.63
N ALA A 157 -8.06 -1.18 0.29
CA ALA A 157 -7.64 0.01 1.03
C ALA A 157 -7.05 1.06 0.08
N TYR A 158 -7.27 2.34 0.35
CA TYR A 158 -6.64 3.47 -0.35
C TYR A 158 -6.53 4.67 0.59
N PRO A 159 -5.48 5.49 0.46
CA PRO A 159 -5.33 6.68 1.28
C PRO A 159 -6.31 7.76 0.81
N ILE A 160 -6.80 8.56 1.76
CA ILE A 160 -7.61 9.73 1.49
C ILE A 160 -6.68 10.94 1.44
N TYR A 161 -6.78 11.70 0.34
CA TYR A 161 -6.09 12.98 0.18
C TYR A 161 -6.87 14.07 0.91
N GLU A 162 -6.21 14.82 1.81
CA GLU A 162 -6.80 15.91 2.60
C GLU A 162 -6.41 17.31 2.12
#